data_AF-A0A2R6BCR0-F1
#
_entry.id   AF-A0A2R6BCR0-F1
#
_cell.length_a   1.000
_cell.length_b   1.000
_cell.length_c   1.000
_cell.angle_alpha   90.00
_cell.angle_beta   90.00
_cell.angle_gamma   90.00
#
_symmetry.space_group_name_H-M   'P 1'
#
loop_
_entity.id
_entity.type
_entity.pdbx_description
1 polymer ?
#
loop_
_entity_poly.entity_id
_entity_poly.type
_entity_poly.pdbx_seq_one_letter_code
_entity_poly.pdbx_strand_id
1 'polypeptide(L)'
;MTEEQELFAILKIKRDLILVASDELDLGSTNEVKVYLFEVESVKGAAGGRAGGYGARRVSSVKGYIVRGSVSKKFYQTDDKDVIESFEIPYHATAIDVLLPDGSSVVVRGVVDPELVRSYDGLTQ
;
A
#
# COMPACT_ATOMS: atom_id res chain seq x y z
N MET A 1 -20.20 -2.65 -0.81
CA MET A 1 -19.01 -2.16 -0.09
C MET A 1 -18.53 -0.94 -0.84
N THR A 2 -18.49 0.23 -0.21
CA THR A 2 -17.99 1.46 -0.84
C THR A 2 -16.46 1.42 -0.94
N GLU A 3 -15.85 2.23 -1.81
CA GLU A 3 -14.38 2.31 -1.96
C GLU A 3 -13.70 2.71 -0.63
N GLU A 4 -14.36 3.58 0.14
CA GLU A 4 -14.02 3.91 1.52
C GLU A 4 -13.90 2.64 2.37
N GLN A 5 -14.97 1.85 2.44
CA GLN A 5 -15.00 0.61 3.22
C GLN A 5 -13.93 -0.39 2.75
N GLU A 6 -13.58 -0.39 1.46
CA GLU A 6 -12.49 -1.21 0.92
C GLU A 6 -11.13 -0.81 1.47
N LEU A 7 -10.77 0.47 1.41
CA LEU A 7 -9.49 0.96 1.94
C LEU A 7 -9.39 0.71 3.45
N PHE A 8 -10.44 1.03 4.21
CA PHE A 8 -10.47 0.78 5.66
C PHE A 8 -10.31 -0.70 6.00
N ALA A 9 -11.01 -1.59 5.27
CA ALA A 9 -10.89 -3.03 5.48
C ALA A 9 -9.47 -3.52 5.16
N ILE A 10 -8.85 -3.04 4.08
CA ILE A 10 -7.49 -3.39 3.72
C ILE A 10 -6.51 -2.97 4.82
N LEU A 11 -6.57 -1.71 5.28
CA LEU A 11 -5.66 -1.18 6.29
C LEU A 11 -5.82 -1.88 7.66
N LYS A 12 -7.05 -2.26 8.05
CA LYS A 12 -7.29 -2.95 9.32
C LYS A 12 -6.92 -4.44 9.31
N ILE A 13 -7.08 -5.11 8.16
CA ILE A 13 -7.07 -6.58 8.11
C ILE A 13 -5.78 -7.12 7.46
N LYS A 14 -5.24 -6.46 6.43
CA LYS A 14 -4.12 -7.00 5.66
C LYS A 14 -2.78 -6.67 6.31
N ARG A 15 -2.13 -7.70 6.86
CA ARG A 15 -0.75 -7.62 7.38
C ARG A 15 0.31 -7.70 6.29
N ASP A 16 -0.03 -8.30 5.15
CA ASP A 16 0.86 -8.46 4.00
C ASP A 16 0.62 -7.34 2.98
N LEU A 17 0.78 -6.10 3.44
CA LEU A 17 0.59 -4.88 2.66
C LEU A 17 1.80 -3.97 2.83
N ILE A 18 2.16 -3.22 1.79
CA ILE A 18 3.04 -2.06 1.89
C ILE A 18 2.25 -0.84 1.40
N LEU A 19 2.09 0.16 2.28
CA LEU A 19 1.49 1.45 1.97
C LEU A 19 2.59 2.44 1.56
N VAL A 20 2.40 3.15 0.45
CA VAL A 20 3.23 4.29 0.07
C VAL A 20 2.32 5.49 0.00
N ALA A 21 2.59 6.52 0.79
CA ALA A 21 1.77 7.71 0.87
C ALA A 21 2.57 8.96 0.51
N SER A 22 1.89 9.94 -0.08
CA SER A 22 2.48 11.24 -0.43
C SER A 22 2.63 12.17 0.77
N ASP A 23 1.89 11.90 1.85
CA ASP A 23 1.94 12.63 3.12
C ASP A 23 1.42 11.71 4.24
N GLU A 24 1.46 12.17 5.49
CA GLU A 24 0.87 11.47 6.64
C GLU A 24 -0.63 11.19 6.40
N LEU A 25 -1.05 9.94 6.64
CA LEU A 25 -2.41 9.51 6.36
C LEU A 25 -3.33 9.77 7.56
N ASP A 26 -3.97 10.94 7.54
CA ASP A 26 -5.03 11.32 8.46
C ASP A 26 -6.39 11.33 7.76
N LEU A 27 -7.23 10.34 8.09
CA LEU A 27 -8.58 10.19 7.54
C LEU A 27 -9.60 11.12 8.21
N GLY A 28 -9.22 11.86 9.24
CA GLY A 28 -9.97 12.99 9.78
C GLY A 28 -9.63 14.33 9.12
N SER A 29 -8.51 14.40 8.38
CA SER A 29 -8.05 15.63 7.72
C SER A 29 -8.80 15.91 6.41
N THR A 30 -8.85 17.16 5.98
CA THR A 30 -9.41 17.53 4.65
C THR A 30 -8.35 17.62 3.55
N ASN A 31 -7.09 17.34 3.90
CA ASN A 31 -5.98 17.28 2.97
C ASN A 31 -6.15 16.08 2.03
N GLU A 32 -5.74 16.27 0.78
CA GLU A 32 -5.70 15.19 -0.18
C GLU A 32 -4.35 14.47 -0.08
N VAL A 33 -4.41 13.17 0.19
CA VAL A 33 -3.26 12.29 0.24
C VAL A 33 -3.43 11.20 -0.81
N LYS A 34 -2.49 11.13 -1.73
CA LYS A 34 -2.41 10.05 -2.71
C LYS A 34 -1.63 8.89 -2.10
N VAL A 35 -2.18 7.68 -2.23
CA VAL A 35 -1.60 6.46 -1.67
C VAL A 35 -1.58 5.32 -2.67
N TYR A 36 -0.55 4.49 -2.57
CA TYR A 36 -0.39 3.23 -3.29
C TYR A 36 -0.30 2.08 -2.30
N LEU A 37 -1.05 1.01 -2.55
CA LEU A 37 -1.07 -0.20 -1.75
C LEU A 37 -0.47 -1.34 -2.56
N PHE A 38 0.60 -1.94 -2.06
CA PHE A 38 1.21 -3.13 -2.61
C PHE A 38 0.78 -4.34 -1.79
N GLU A 39 -0.05 -5.20 -2.35
CA GLU A 39 -0.42 -6.46 -1.69
C GLU A 39 0.70 -7.48 -1.90
N VAL A 40 1.18 -8.08 -0.82
CA VAL A 40 2.33 -9.00 -0.82
C VAL A 40 1.82 -10.44 -0.67
N GLU A 41 2.33 -11.34 -1.49
CA GLU A 41 2.11 -12.78 -1.32
C GLU A 41 3.04 -13.33 -0.24
N SER A 42 2.45 -13.86 0.83
CA SER A 42 3.15 -14.72 1.77
C SER A 42 3.28 -16.13 1.19
N VAL A 43 4.45 -16.45 0.62
CA VAL A 43 4.74 -17.82 0.20
C VAL A 43 4.94 -18.70 1.45
N LYS A 44 3.90 -19.44 1.86
CA LYS A 44 4.01 -20.50 2.87
C LYS A 44 4.80 -21.67 2.28
N GLY A 45 6.13 -21.59 2.33
CA GLY A 45 6.99 -22.63 1.77
C GLY A 45 8.49 -22.52 2.07
N ALA A 46 8.95 -21.56 2.88
CA ALA A 46 10.36 -21.49 3.28
C ALA A 46 10.70 -22.50 4.40
N ALA A 47 10.46 -23.79 4.15
CA ALA A 47 11.04 -24.87 4.95
C ALA A 47 12.48 -25.10 4.47
N GLY A 48 13.41 -25.15 5.43
CA GLY A 48 14.85 -25.23 5.19
C GLY A 48 15.26 -26.28 4.16
N GLY A 49 16.04 -25.86 3.17
CA GLY A 49 16.71 -26.72 2.21
C GLY A 49 17.74 -25.89 1.46
N ARG A 50 18.98 -26.36 1.44
CA ARG A 50 20.20 -25.66 0.95
C ARG A 50 20.21 -25.43 -0.58
N ALA A 51 19.15 -24.89 -1.16
CA ALA A 51 19.09 -24.48 -2.57
C ALA A 51 18.78 -22.99 -2.64
N GLY A 52 19.54 -22.27 -3.48
CA GLY A 52 19.61 -20.81 -3.51
C GLY A 52 18.26 -20.09 -3.63
N GLY A 53 18.06 -19.15 -2.70
CA GLY A 53 17.49 -17.82 -2.95
C GLY A 53 16.15 -17.72 -3.65
N TYR A 54 15.05 -18.09 -2.99
CA TYR A 54 13.71 -17.55 -3.30
C TYR A 54 12.92 -17.33 -2.01
N GLY A 55 13.43 -16.41 -1.17
CA GLY A 55 12.69 -15.79 -0.06
C GLY A 55 12.05 -14.45 -0.47
N ALA A 56 11.79 -14.25 -1.76
CA ALA A 56 11.30 -12.98 -2.26
C ALA A 56 9.81 -12.84 -1.97
N ARG A 57 9.47 -11.93 -1.03
CA ARG A 57 8.13 -11.37 -0.89
C ARG A 57 7.72 -10.76 -2.24
N ARG A 58 6.85 -11.44 -2.98
CA ARG A 58 6.36 -10.96 -4.28
C ARG A 58 5.11 -10.11 -4.09
N VAL A 59 5.03 -8.99 -4.78
CA VAL A 59 3.81 -8.19 -4.84
C VAL A 59 2.86 -8.85 -5.85
N SER A 60 1.61 -9.08 -5.45
CA SER A 60 0.57 -9.66 -6.32
C SER A 60 -0.34 -8.62 -6.95
N SER A 61 -0.50 -7.47 -6.32
CA SER A 61 -1.30 -6.38 -6.89
C SER A 61 -0.89 -5.02 -6.35
N VAL A 62 -1.14 -4.00 -7.16
CA VAL A 62 -0.97 -2.59 -6.79
C VAL A 62 -2.30 -1.88 -6.94
N LYS A 63 -2.68 -1.09 -5.93
CA LYS A 63 -3.90 -0.26 -5.95
C LYS A 63 -3.55 1.17 -5.59
N GLY A 64 -4.06 2.12 -6.37
CA GLY A 64 -3.90 3.55 -6.13
C GLY A 64 -5.20 4.18 -5.64
N TYR A 65 -5.14 4.93 -4.54
CA TYR A 65 -6.25 5.69 -3.99
C TYR A 65 -5.90 7.16 -3.81
N ILE A 66 -6.88 8.03 -4.02
CA ILE A 66 -6.86 9.41 -3.54
C ILE A 66 -7.72 9.44 -2.29
N VAL A 67 -7.17 9.95 -1.19
CA VAL A 67 -7.80 9.99 0.12
C VAL A 67 -7.96 11.43 0.54
N ARG A 68 -9.17 11.81 0.97
CA ARG A 68 -9.49 13.13 1.50
C ARG A 68 -10.47 12.98 2.65
N GLY A 69 -9.94 12.96 3.86
CA GLY A 69 -10.70 12.65 5.06
C GLY A 69 -11.29 11.25 5.00
N SER A 70 -12.58 11.13 5.27
CA SER A 70 -13.27 9.83 5.21
C SER A 70 -13.50 9.34 3.79
N VAL A 71 -13.28 10.19 2.78
CA VAL A 71 -13.52 9.87 1.37
C VAL A 71 -12.26 9.28 0.76
N SER A 72 -12.38 8.09 0.18
CA SER A 72 -11.34 7.51 -0.66
C SER A 72 -11.91 7.10 -2.01
N LYS A 73 -11.15 7.37 -3.06
CA LYS A 73 -11.48 7.03 -4.44
C LYS A 73 -10.35 6.22 -5.03
N LYS A 74 -10.65 5.01 -5.53
CA LYS A 74 -9.66 4.23 -6.26
C LYS A 74 -9.52 4.81 -7.66
N PHE A 75 -8.29 5.08 -8.09
CA PHE A 75 -8.01 5.56 -9.44
C PHE A 75 -7.21 4.55 -10.26
N TYR A 76 -6.56 3.59 -9.60
CA TYR A 76 -5.70 2.62 -10.27
C TYR A 76 -5.76 1.26 -9.59
N GLN A 77 -5.70 0.19 -10.38
CA GLN A 77 -5.55 -1.18 -9.91
C GLN A 77 -4.90 -2.02 -11.01
N THR A 78 -3.89 -2.80 -10.64
CA THR A 78 -3.27 -3.79 -11.53
C THR A 78 -2.86 -5.04 -10.76
N ASP A 79 -2.99 -6.19 -11.39
CA ASP A 79 -2.41 -7.48 -11.02
C ASP A 79 -1.42 -8.01 -12.09
N ASP A 80 -1.15 -7.20 -13.12
CA ASP A 80 -0.19 -7.51 -14.18
C ASP A 80 1.24 -7.45 -13.63
N LYS A 81 1.95 -8.58 -13.70
CA LYS A 81 3.30 -8.72 -13.16
C LYS A 81 4.31 -7.84 -13.87
N ASP A 82 4.21 -7.68 -15.19
CA ASP A 82 5.16 -6.89 -15.97
C ASP A 82 5.03 -5.41 -15.60
N VAL A 83 3.79 -4.97 -15.34
CA VAL A 83 3.51 -3.62 -14.84
C VAL A 83 3.99 -3.45 -13.40
N ILE A 84 3.74 -4.43 -12.52
CA ILE A 84 4.19 -4.41 -11.12
C ILE A 84 5.72 -4.35 -11.01
N GLU A 85 6.46 -5.04 -11.88
CA GLU A 85 7.93 -5.01 -11.92
C GLU A 85 8.49 -3.63 -12.29
N SER A 86 7.68 -2.76 -12.89
CA SER A 86 8.06 -1.37 -13.18
C SER A 86 7.97 -0.45 -11.95
N PHE A 87 7.28 -0.87 -10.88
CA PHE A 87 7.21 -0.10 -9.64
C PHE A 87 8.44 -0.36 -8.77
N GLU A 88 9.03 0.72 -8.24
CA GLU A 88 10.01 0.60 -7.16
C GLU A 88 9.30 0.21 -5.85
N ILE A 89 9.45 -1.03 -5.39
CA ILE A 89 8.76 -1.50 -4.17
C ILE A 89 9.60 -1.17 -2.92
N PRO A 90 9.12 -0.36 -1.97
CA PRO A 90 9.90 0.02 -0.79
C PRO A 90 9.91 -1.10 0.25
N TYR A 91 10.73 -2.13 0.04
CA TYR A 91 10.89 -3.23 0.99
C TYR A 91 11.48 -2.81 2.34
N HIS A 92 12.06 -1.61 2.42
CA HIS A 92 12.51 -0.98 3.66
C HIS A 92 11.37 -0.36 4.49
N ALA A 93 10.11 -0.44 4.03
CA ALA A 93 8.94 0.11 4.71
C ALA A 93 8.86 -0.28 6.20
N THR A 94 8.63 0.74 7.02
CA THR A 94 8.52 0.67 8.48
C THR A 94 7.06 0.65 8.91
N ALA A 95 6.81 0.72 10.22
CA ALA A 95 5.47 1.01 10.74
C ALA A 95 5.14 2.49 10.52
N ILE A 96 3.95 2.77 9.99
CA ILE A 96 3.36 4.11 9.92
C ILE A 96 1.99 4.10 10.60
N ASP A 97 1.71 5.17 11.34
CA ASP A 97 0.44 5.38 12.00
C ASP A 97 -0.55 6.01 11.00
N VAL A 98 -1.75 5.44 10.92
CA VAL A 98 -2.87 6.00 10.16
C VAL A 98 -3.94 6.43 11.14
N LEU A 99 -4.26 7.71 11.16
CA LEU A 99 -5.32 8.24 12.02
C LEU A 99 -6.68 8.00 11.36
N LEU A 100 -7.57 7.32 12.07
CA LEU A 100 -8.93 7.03 11.61
C LEU A 100 -9.89 8.17 12.00
N PRO A 101 -11.05 8.31 11.32
CA PRO A 101 -12.00 9.38 11.61
C PRO A 101 -12.61 9.31 13.03
N ASP A 102 -12.56 8.15 13.67
CA ASP A 102 -13.03 7.94 15.05
C ASP A 102 -11.97 8.33 16.11
N GLY A 103 -10.82 8.86 15.69
CA GLY A 103 -9.71 9.25 16.55
C GLY A 103 -8.80 8.09 16.99
N SER A 104 -9.09 6.86 16.57
CA SER A 104 -8.19 5.73 16.78
C SER A 104 -7.09 5.69 15.71
N SER A 105 -5.96 5.04 16.01
CA SER A 105 -4.89 4.82 15.04
C SER A 105 -4.73 3.34 14.68
N VAL A 106 -4.35 3.08 13.44
CA VAL A 106 -3.93 1.75 13.00
C VAL A 106 -2.50 1.81 12.49
N VAL A 107 -1.70 0.82 12.87
CA VAL A 107 -0.31 0.70 12.42
C VAL A 107 -0.29 -0.17 11.18
N VAL A 108 0.21 0.38 10.08
CA VAL A 108 0.41 -0.37 8.84
C VAL A 108 1.86 -0.32 8.42
N ARG A 109 2.30 -1.29 7.64
CA ARG A 109 3.64 -1.26 7.06
C ARG A 109 3.63 -0.33 5.86
N GLY A 110 4.51 0.67 5.84
CA GLY A 110 4.58 1.62 4.74
C GLY A 110 5.71 2.63 4.85
N VAL A 111 5.69 3.58 3.93
CA VAL A 111 6.56 4.76 3.89
C VAL A 111 5.74 5.98 3.49
N VAL A 112 6.10 7.15 4.03
CA VAL A 112 5.65 8.45 3.54
C VAL A 112 6.77 8.99 2.66
N ASP A 113 6.56 8.97 1.35
CA ASP A 113 7.54 9.38 0.34
C ASP A 113 6.83 10.02 -0.86
N PRO A 114 6.73 11.37 -0.88
CA PRO A 114 6.09 12.10 -1.98
C PRO A 114 6.79 11.92 -3.33
N GLU A 115 8.12 11.72 -3.35
CA GLU A 115 8.88 11.56 -4.58
C GLU A 115 8.64 10.19 -5.20
N LEU A 116 8.53 9.16 -4.36
CA LEU A 116 8.16 7.81 -4.78
C LEU A 116 6.72 7.75 -5.32
N VAL A 117 5.77 8.48 -4.70
CA VAL A 117 4.42 8.63 -5.26
C VAL A 117 4.45 9.29 -6.63
N ARG A 118 5.25 10.35 -6.81
CA ARG A 118 5.39 11.03 -8.12
C ARG A 118 5.97 10.12 -9.19
N SER A 119 6.88 9.20 -8.85
CA SER A 119 7.41 8.25 -9.83
C SER A 119 6.33 7.27 -10.30
N TYR A 120 5.45 6.83 -9.40
CA TYR A 120 4.31 5.95 -9.73
C TYR A 120 3.22 6.64 -10.55
N ASP A 121 3.05 7.96 -10.41
CA ASP A 121 2.11 8.72 -11.22
C ASP A 121 2.40 8.56 -12.72
N GLY A 122 3.68 8.52 -13.11
CA GLY A 122 4.09 8.26 -14.49
C GLY A 122 3.77 6.86 -15.01
N LEU A 123 3.54 5.88 -14.11
CA LEU A 123 3.18 4.49 -14.45
C LEU A 123 1.67 4.25 -14.46
N THR A 124 0.89 5.21 -13.97
CA THR A 124 -0.54 5.05 -13.68
C THR A 124 -1.44 6.09 -14.37
N GLN A 125 -0.90 6.74 -15.41
CA GLN A 125 -1.63 7.66 -16.29
C GLN A 125 -2.56 6.94 -17.27
#